data_AF-A0A3L7XU71-F1
#
_entry.id   AF-A0A3L7XU71-F1
#
_cell.length_a   1.000
_cell.length_b   1.000
_cell.length_c   1.000
_cell.angle_alpha   90.00
_cell.angle_beta   90.00
_cell.angle_gamma   90.00
#
_symmetry.space_group_name_H-M   'P 1'
#
loop_
_entity.id
_entity.type
_entity.pdbx_description
1 polymer ?
#
loop_
_entity_poly.entity_id
_entity_poly.type
_entity_poly.pdbx_seq_one_letter_code
_entity_poly.pdbx_strand_id
1 'polypeptide(L)' 'PAIGCVTAVTDARNLSARKLPDRLEFQNTATTYRLFKGEQCAEYTFEIKRAEWCGLAASRQPARPPN' A
#
# COMPACT_ATOMS: atom_id res chain seq x y z
N PRO A 1 -6.05 -17.30 -11.11
CA PRO A 1 -4.77 -16.91 -10.46
C PRO A 1 -5.03 -16.28 -9.08
N ALA A 2 -4.50 -16.87 -8.01
CA ALA A 2 -4.56 -16.25 -6.69
C ALA A 2 -3.61 -15.04 -6.67
N ILE A 3 -4.15 -13.84 -6.41
CA ILE A 3 -3.33 -12.63 -6.23
C ILE A 3 -2.47 -12.86 -4.98
N GLY A 4 -1.15 -13.06 -5.18
CA GLY A 4 -0.19 -13.29 -4.10
C GLY A 4 0.33 -11.99 -3.47
N CYS A 5 0.27 -10.89 -4.20
CA CYS A 5 0.76 -9.57 -3.80
C CYS A 5 -0.18 -8.49 -4.34
N VAL A 6 -0.45 -7.46 -3.53
CA VAL A 6 -1.16 -6.26 -3.96
C VAL A 6 -0.14 -5.13 -4.07
N THR A 7 -0.13 -4.45 -5.21
CA THR A 7 0.76 -3.31 -5.47
C THR A 7 -0.04 -2.02 -5.52
N ALA A 8 0.46 -0.98 -4.87
CA ALA A 8 -0.04 0.39 -4.96
C ALA A 8 1.07 1.30 -5.49
N VAL A 9 0.70 2.26 -6.32
CA VAL A 9 1.64 3.18 -6.97
C VAL A 9 1.15 4.61 -6.79
N THR A 10 2.03 5.52 -6.37
CA THR A 10 1.69 6.93 -6.22
C THR A 10 2.89 7.84 -6.47
N ASP A 11 2.63 9.05 -6.98
CA ASP A 11 3.61 10.13 -7.01
C ASP A 11 4.09 10.44 -5.58
N ALA A 12 5.40 10.61 -5.42
CA ALA A 12 6.08 10.87 -4.16
C ALA A 12 5.63 12.19 -3.49
N ARG A 13 5.20 13.17 -4.28
CA ARG A 13 4.65 14.46 -3.84
C ARG A 13 3.23 14.32 -3.33
N ASN A 14 2.51 13.26 -3.68
CA ASN A 14 1.16 13.01 -3.19
C ASN A 14 1.18 12.44 -1.77
N LEU A 15 1.42 13.32 -0.79
CA LEU A 15 1.49 12.97 0.62
C LEU A 15 0.18 12.32 1.14
N SER A 16 -0.97 12.72 0.59
CA SER A 16 -2.25 12.16 1.00
C SER A 16 -2.40 10.70 0.60
N ALA A 17 -2.03 10.37 -0.65
CA ALA A 17 -2.08 9.01 -1.16
C ALA A 17 -1.03 8.10 -0.51
N ARG A 18 0.15 8.64 -0.12
CA ARG A 18 1.20 7.89 0.59
C ARG A 18 0.78 7.41 1.98
N LYS A 19 -0.05 8.18 2.69
CA LYS A 19 -0.51 7.83 4.05
C LYS A 19 -1.35 6.55 4.08
N LEU A 20 -2.03 6.20 2.99
CA LEU A 20 -2.91 5.03 2.96
C LEU A 20 -2.10 3.72 2.93
N PRO A 21 -1.14 3.51 2.01
CA PRO A 21 -0.19 2.40 2.06
C PRO A 21 0.50 2.27 3.43
N ASP A 22 0.96 3.37 4.01
CA ASP A 22 1.63 3.37 5.33
C ASP A 22 0.70 2.81 6.44
N ARG A 23 -0.57 3.26 6.50
CA ARG A 23 -1.57 2.77 7.49
C ARG A 23 -1.97 1.32 7.28
N LEU A 24 -1.87 0.86 6.04
CA LEU A 24 -2.17 -0.48 5.60
C LEU A 24 -0.94 -1.40 5.63
N GLU A 25 0.19 -0.90 6.14
CA GLU A 25 1.44 -1.63 6.32
C GLU A 25 2.03 -2.18 5.01
N PHE A 26 1.67 -1.55 3.88
CA PHE A 26 2.37 -1.81 2.63
C PHE A 26 3.81 -1.29 2.74
N GLN A 27 4.75 -2.05 2.19
CA GLN A 27 6.16 -1.69 2.17
C GLN A 27 6.50 -0.97 0.87
N ASN A 28 7.22 0.15 0.93
CA ASN A 28 7.77 0.77 -0.28
C ASN A 28 8.91 -0.10 -0.81
N THR A 29 8.73 -0.72 -1.97
CA THR A 29 9.68 -1.66 -2.58
C THR A 29 10.49 -1.03 -3.70
N ALA A 30 10.01 0.05 -4.32
CA ALA A 30 10.71 0.70 -5.42
C ALA A 30 10.37 2.18 -5.57
N THR A 31 11.35 2.94 -6.03
CA THR A 31 11.18 4.31 -6.52
C THR A 31 11.62 4.38 -7.97
N THR A 32 10.75 4.89 -8.84
CA THR A 32 11.07 5.14 -10.26
C THR A 32 10.85 6.59 -10.61
N TYR A 33 11.59 7.12 -11.59
CA TYR A 33 11.39 8.48 -12.08
C TYR A 33 10.65 8.42 -13.40
N ARG A 34 9.48 9.06 -13.48
CA ARG A 34 8.61 9.08 -14.66
C ARG A 34 8.22 10.50 -15.04
N LEU A 35 7.76 10.68 -16.27
CA LEU A 35 7.13 11.91 -16.71
C LEU A 35 5.63 11.81 -16.45
N PHE A 36 5.10 12.72 -15.63
CA PHE A 36 3.66 12.88 -15.40
C PHE A 36 3.25 14.30 -15.76
N LYS A 37 2.33 14.44 -16.74
CA LYS A 37 1.90 15.73 -17.29
C LYS A 37 3.06 16.64 -17.75
N GLY A 38 4.12 16.05 -18.29
CA GLY A 38 5.29 16.78 -18.81
C GLY A 38 6.32 17.16 -17.74
N GLU A 39 6.06 16.88 -16.47
CA GLU A 39 7.05 17.08 -15.40
C GLU A 39 7.66 15.76 -14.97
N GLN A 40 8.95 15.78 -14.65
CA GLN A 40 9.61 14.64 -14.02
C GLN A 40 9.12 14.52 -12.57
N CYS A 41 8.64 13.34 -12.19
CA CYS A 41 8.26 13.03 -10.83
C CYS A 41 8.83 11.68 -10.39
N ALA A 42 9.02 11.55 -9.08
CA ALA A 42 9.34 10.28 -8.46
C ALA A 42 8.03 9.55 -8.15
N GLU A 43 7.95 8.28 -8.52
CA GLU A 43 6.83 7.38 -8.33
C GLU A 43 7.26 6.29 -7.35
N TYR A 44 6.51 6.15 -6.26
CA TYR A 44 6.73 5.13 -5.24
C TYR A 44 5.82 3.94 -5.49
N THR A 45 6.41 2.75 -5.43
CA THR A 45 5.72 1.47 -5.51
C THR A 45 5.70 0.84 -4.13
N PHE A 46 4.50 0.46 -3.69
CA PHE A 46 4.25 -0.15 -2.41
C PHE A 46 3.66 -1.55 -2.61
N GLU A 47 4.07 -2.52 -1.79
CA GLU A 47 3.63 -3.90 -1.88
C GLU A 47 3.21 -4.44 -0.52
N ILE A 48 2.20 -5.33 -0.54
CA ILE A 48 1.86 -6.18 0.59
C ILE A 48 1.55 -7.59 0.09
N LYS A 49 2.06 -8.62 0.78
CA LYS A 49 1.70 -10.00 0.45
C LYS A 49 0.33 -10.31 1.02
N ARG A 50 -0.41 -11.17 0.33
CA ARG A 50 -1.75 -11.60 0.78
C ARG A 50 -1.75 -12.17 2.20
N ALA A 51 -0.71 -12.94 2.56
CA ALA A 51 -0.59 -13.52 3.90
C ALA A 51 -0.49 -12.44 4.99
N GLU A 52 0.30 -11.39 4.74
CA GLU A 52 0.48 -10.25 5.66
C GLU A 52 -0.83 -9.46 5.78
N TRP A 53 -1.50 -9.20 4.66
CA TRP A 53 -2.81 -8.56 4.64
C TRP A 53 -3.87 -9.34 5.43
N CYS A 54 -3.94 -10.66 5.24
CA CYS A 54 -4.88 -11.51 5.97
C CYS A 54 -4.58 -11.53 7.48
N GLY A 55 -3.30 -11.56 7.87
CA GLY A 55 -2.90 -11.45 9.27
C GLY A 55 -3.30 -10.11 9.90
N LEU A 56 -3.14 -9.02 9.16
CA LEU A 56 -3.55 -7.68 9.59
C LEU A 56 -5.06 -7.53 9.74
N ALA A 57 -5.82 -8.06 8.79
CA ALA A 57 -7.27 -8.03 8.84
C ALA A 57 -7.80 -8.80 10.06
N ALA A 58 -7.19 -9.94 10.39
CA ALA A 58 -7.56 -10.74 11.56
C ALA A 58 -7.23 -10.02 12.89
N SER A 59 -6.08 -9.34 13.00
CA SER A 59 -5.69 -8.63 14.22
C SER A 59 -6.50 -7.35 14.47
N ARG A 60 -7.10 -6.77 13.42
CA ARG A 60 -7.93 -5.56 13.48
C ARG A 60 -9.43 -5.86 13.58
N GLN A 61 -9.85 -7.13 13.69
CA GLN A 61 -11.25 -7.45 13.91
C GLN A 61 -11.70 -6.94 15.29
N PRO A 62 -12.84 -6.22 15.38
CA PRO A 62 -13.39 -5.86 16.67
C PRO A 62 -13.67 -7.13 17.47
N ALA A 63 -13.31 -7.11 18.75
CA ALA A 63 -13.63 -8.20 19.66
C ALA A 63 -15.12 -8.51 19.56
N ARG A 64 -15.45 -9.80 19.37
CA ARG A 64 -16.84 -10.24 19.30
C ARG A 64 -17.52 -9.78 20.60
N PRO A 65 -18.63 -9.03 20.54
CA PRO A 65 -19.30 -8.60 21.76
C PRO A 65 -19.67 -9.84 22.58
N PRO A 66 -19.55 -9.79 23.92
CA PRO A 66 -20.01 -10.88 24.76
C PRO A 66 -21.53 -11.05 24.56
N ASN A 67 -21.97 -12.31 24.47
CA ASN A 67 -23.39 -12.68 24.47
C ASN A 67 -24.05 -12.27 25.79
#